data_AF-A0A8J8NMM3-F1
#
_entry.id   AF-A0A8J8NMM3-F1
#
_cell.length_a   1.000
_cell.length_b   1.000
_cell.length_c   1.000
_cell.angle_alpha   90.00
_cell.angle_beta   90.00
_cell.angle_gamma   90.00
#
_symmetry.space_group_name_H-M   'P 1'
#
loop_
_entity.id
_entity.type
_entity.pdbx_description
1 polymer ?
#
loop_
_entity_poly.entity_id
_entity_poly.type
_entity_poly.pdbx_seq_one_letter_code
_entity_poly.pdbx_strand_id
1 'polypeptide(L)'
;MKGSPQTDKIKFQFTDCPGYLKYFRNLIRGIQGAHVAVFVLDVYGACLEECRDQVLDQLYACFSGGIQNLVMCLNRMDHREIQWDRVFYDQVAIGFKQIAFKVGYNDDNIKAIIPISGWEGDNLTKMSDRMIWYEGPTLLQALESIVVNFPKELNDKPFMMAIKECHKIGGVDTVVCGVVLQGTVRPEMEVQVEASGKKSIVRSIEAHLEPIQEATVGMSIGIALKRLSTREIFVGDVLMQSTDSGTTLAQKRALSITATIEIVRKPFMQGIKKGIALIADMHTNHYGVNLLQLLEKINKDTGELLQANPESVDAMFLSARLLCQKHIKFAEQLYYGQGTSIAWKIFIKRRYPNYWVGSHQ
;
A
#
# COMPACT_ATOMS: atom_id res chain seq x y z
N MET A 1 0.98 2.04 19.49
CA MET A 1 0.08 1.43 20.51
C MET A 1 0.35 -0.06 20.54
N LYS A 2 0.64 -0.66 21.70
CA LYS A 2 0.72 -2.13 21.84
C LYS A 2 -0.66 -2.62 22.28
N GLY A 3 -1.42 -3.14 21.33
CA GLY A 3 -2.79 -3.61 21.50
C GLY A 3 -3.52 -3.41 20.19
N SER A 4 -3.81 -4.49 19.49
CA SER A 4 -4.74 -4.50 18.36
C SER A 4 -6.15 -4.35 18.94
N PRO A 5 -6.89 -3.26 18.67
CA PRO A 5 -8.28 -3.15 19.04
C PRO A 5 -9.04 -4.30 18.38
N GLN A 6 -9.72 -5.10 19.20
CA GLN A 6 -10.54 -6.22 18.75
C GLN A 6 -11.99 -5.89 19.07
N THR A 7 -12.88 -6.06 18.09
CA THR A 7 -14.31 -6.17 18.35
C THR A 7 -14.75 -7.62 18.24
N ASP A 8 -15.97 -7.92 18.66
CA ASP A 8 -16.55 -9.26 18.55
C ASP A 8 -16.69 -9.72 17.09
N LYS A 9 -16.64 -8.79 16.12
CA LYS A 9 -16.84 -9.06 14.69
C LYS A 9 -15.54 -9.12 13.90
N ILE A 10 -14.60 -8.21 14.15
CA ILE A 10 -13.40 -8.04 13.32
C ILE A 10 -12.17 -7.73 14.20
N LYS A 11 -11.03 -8.37 13.88
CA LYS A 11 -9.72 -8.04 14.46
C LYS A 11 -9.04 -6.99 13.59
N PHE A 12 -8.65 -5.86 14.18
CA PHE A 12 -7.95 -4.79 13.47
C PHE A 12 -6.45 -4.78 13.77
N GLN A 13 -5.63 -4.54 12.76
CA GLN A 13 -4.22 -4.19 12.92
C GLN A 13 -4.01 -2.78 12.38
N PHE A 14 -3.73 -1.85 13.30
CA PHE A 14 -3.44 -0.47 12.95
C PHE A 14 -1.95 -0.28 12.73
N THR A 15 -1.61 0.33 11.59
CA THR A 15 -0.26 0.82 11.31
C THR A 15 -0.30 2.33 11.31
N ASP A 16 0.28 2.93 12.35
CA ASP A 16 0.39 4.38 12.41
C ASP A 16 1.42 4.87 11.37
N CYS A 17 1.01 5.84 10.57
CA CYS A 17 1.78 6.36 9.45
C CYS A 17 2.15 7.81 9.70
N PRO A 18 3.41 8.20 9.50
CA PRO A 18 3.83 9.56 9.79
C PRO A 18 3.21 10.55 8.81
N GLY A 19 2.69 11.67 9.35
CA GLY A 19 2.11 12.73 8.55
C GLY A 19 3.13 13.47 7.69
N TYR A 20 4.30 13.83 8.24
CA TYR A 20 5.23 14.70 7.52
C TYR A 20 5.85 14.06 6.28
N LEU A 21 5.87 14.84 5.20
CA LEU A 21 6.49 14.47 3.93
C LEU A 21 7.90 13.88 4.09
N LYS A 22 8.78 14.43 4.95
CA LYS A 22 10.13 13.88 5.18
C LYS A 22 10.16 12.38 5.54
N TYR A 23 9.08 11.85 6.11
CA TYR A 23 8.92 10.45 6.50
C TYR A 23 8.06 9.63 5.54
N PHE A 24 7.76 10.14 4.35
CA PHE A 24 6.88 9.46 3.39
C PHE A 24 7.38 8.06 2.97
N ARG A 25 8.68 7.76 3.06
CA ARG A 25 9.15 6.36 2.89
C ARG A 25 8.57 5.41 3.95
N ASN A 26 8.41 5.89 5.17
CA ASN A 26 7.80 5.12 6.25
C ASN A 26 6.30 4.98 6.02
N LEU A 27 5.64 6.00 5.43
CA LEU A 27 4.25 5.87 4.95
C LEU A 27 4.13 4.76 3.91
N ILE A 28 4.96 4.76 2.86
CA ILE A 28 4.95 3.74 1.81
C ILE A 28 5.11 2.33 2.40
N ARG A 29 5.98 2.16 3.40
CA ARG A 29 6.11 0.88 4.11
C ARG A 29 4.88 0.54 4.95
N GLY A 30 4.27 1.54 5.59
CA GLY A 30 3.12 1.36 6.48
C GLY A 30 1.85 0.96 5.75
N ILE A 31 1.64 1.49 4.53
CA ILE A 31 0.45 1.18 3.71
C ILE A 31 0.54 -0.19 3.02
N GLN A 32 1.71 -0.82 2.96
CA GLN A 32 1.87 -2.09 2.28
C GLN A 32 1.10 -3.22 2.97
N GLY A 33 0.20 -3.85 2.23
CA GLY A 33 -0.67 -4.90 2.76
C GLY A 33 -1.76 -4.38 3.71
N ALA A 34 -2.01 -3.06 3.73
CA ALA A 34 -3.21 -2.51 4.33
C ALA A 34 -4.38 -2.66 3.34
N HIS A 35 -5.58 -2.91 3.87
CA HIS A 35 -6.80 -3.06 3.07
C HIS A 35 -7.71 -1.83 3.13
N VAL A 36 -7.52 -1.02 4.19
CA VAL A 36 -8.30 0.19 4.47
C VAL A 36 -7.34 1.29 4.88
N ALA A 37 -7.56 2.49 4.36
CA ALA A 37 -6.87 3.70 4.80
C ALA A 37 -7.86 4.53 5.64
N VAL A 38 -7.46 4.84 6.88
CA VAL A 38 -8.15 5.85 7.70
C VAL A 38 -7.36 7.14 7.58
N PHE A 39 -7.91 8.10 6.85
CA PHE A 39 -7.26 9.37 6.59
C PHE A 39 -7.80 10.42 7.56
N VAL A 40 -6.94 10.92 8.45
CA VAL A 40 -7.33 11.91 9.47
C VAL A 40 -6.87 13.30 9.02
N LEU A 41 -7.82 14.20 8.81
CA LEU A 41 -7.59 15.59 8.44
C LEU A 41 -7.93 16.50 9.62
N ASP A 42 -6.99 17.30 10.09
CA ASP A 42 -7.27 18.38 11.06
C ASP A 42 -8.05 19.48 10.35
N VAL A 43 -9.32 19.70 10.71
CA VAL A 43 -10.17 20.66 10.02
C VAL A 43 -9.86 22.13 10.33
N TYR A 44 -9.18 22.42 11.45
CA TYR A 44 -8.75 23.78 11.79
C TYR A 44 -7.43 24.14 11.11
N GLY A 45 -6.49 23.19 11.10
CA GLY A 45 -5.20 23.34 10.39
C GLY A 45 -5.33 23.20 8.87
N ALA A 46 -6.43 22.61 8.38
CA ALA A 46 -6.71 22.46 6.96
C ALA A 46 -7.30 23.75 6.38
N CYS A 47 -6.44 24.76 6.21
CA CYS A 47 -6.54 25.50 4.97
C CYS A 47 -6.18 24.47 3.87
N LEU A 48 -7.19 23.83 3.26
CA LEU A 48 -7.01 22.77 2.27
C LEU A 48 -6.03 23.15 1.15
N GLU A 49 -5.74 24.45 0.99
CA GLU A 49 -4.74 25.00 0.09
C GLU A 49 -3.29 24.82 0.57
N GLU A 50 -2.98 25.02 1.86
CA GLU A 50 -1.60 24.99 2.37
C GLU A 50 -1.06 23.56 2.51
N CYS A 51 -1.92 22.65 2.97
CA CYS A 51 -1.56 21.24 3.15
C CYS A 51 -2.01 20.37 1.97
N ARG A 52 -2.53 20.98 0.89
CA ARG A 52 -3.13 20.28 -0.26
C ARG A 52 -2.21 19.24 -0.87
N ASP A 53 -0.97 19.65 -1.12
CA ASP A 53 0.04 18.83 -1.78
C ASP A 53 0.37 17.60 -0.93
N GLN A 54 0.50 17.78 0.39
CA GLN A 54 0.77 16.70 1.30
C GLN A 54 -0.40 15.71 1.39
N VAL A 55 -1.64 16.22 1.47
CA VAL A 55 -2.84 15.38 1.47
C VAL A 55 -2.97 14.61 0.16
N LEU A 56 -2.74 15.27 -0.97
CA LEU A 56 -2.71 14.64 -2.29
C LEU A 56 -1.66 13.54 -2.36
N ASP A 57 -0.41 13.82 -2.00
CA ASP A 57 0.70 12.86 -2.05
C ASP A 57 0.39 11.60 -1.22
N GLN A 58 -0.18 11.77 -0.03
CA GLN A 58 -0.55 10.66 0.86
C GLN A 58 -1.73 9.85 0.32
N LEU A 59 -2.76 10.51 -0.23
CA LEU A 59 -3.88 9.81 -0.85
C LEU A 59 -3.44 9.04 -2.11
N TYR A 60 -2.57 9.63 -2.94
CA TYR A 60 -1.95 8.94 -4.07
C TYR A 60 -1.15 7.75 -3.61
N ALA A 61 -0.36 7.87 -2.53
CA ALA A 61 0.37 6.75 -1.96
C ALA A 61 -0.57 5.58 -1.62
N CYS A 62 -1.67 5.87 -0.92
CA CYS A 62 -2.66 4.86 -0.54
C CYS A 62 -3.33 4.21 -1.76
N PHE A 63 -3.85 5.03 -2.69
CA PHE A 63 -4.56 4.55 -3.86
C PHE A 63 -3.66 3.71 -4.77
N SER A 64 -2.44 4.22 -5.03
CA SER A 64 -1.45 3.55 -5.85
C SER A 64 -0.83 2.33 -5.17
N GLY A 65 -0.83 2.29 -3.84
CA GLY A 65 -0.52 1.10 -3.03
C GLY A 65 -1.60 0.03 -3.07
N GLY A 66 -2.71 0.25 -3.77
CA GLY A 66 -3.81 -0.72 -3.92
C GLY A 66 -4.86 -0.65 -2.82
N ILE A 67 -4.83 0.35 -1.95
CA ILE A 67 -5.85 0.54 -0.92
C ILE A 67 -7.09 1.15 -1.58
N GLN A 68 -8.13 0.34 -1.77
CA GLN A 68 -9.37 0.76 -2.41
C GLN A 68 -10.42 1.27 -1.42
N ASN A 69 -10.30 0.94 -0.13
CA ASN A 69 -11.26 1.36 0.89
C ASN A 69 -10.70 2.55 1.67
N LEU A 70 -11.34 3.71 1.56
CA LEU A 70 -10.94 4.94 2.21
C LEU A 70 -12.00 5.39 3.22
N VAL A 71 -11.60 5.60 4.48
CA VAL A 71 -12.41 6.26 5.49
C VAL A 71 -11.78 7.62 5.78
N MET A 72 -12.54 8.69 5.60
CA MET A 72 -12.07 10.06 5.78
C MET A 72 -12.59 10.61 7.11
N CYS A 73 -11.69 11.00 7.99
CA CYS A 73 -12.00 11.53 9.32
C CYS A 73 -11.66 13.02 9.37
N LEU A 74 -12.68 13.85 9.58
CA LEU A 74 -12.56 15.30 9.75
C LEU A 74 -12.43 15.59 11.24
N ASN A 75 -11.20 15.74 11.71
CA ASN A 75 -10.82 15.79 13.11
C ASN A 75 -10.69 17.22 13.65
N ARG A 76 -10.85 17.39 14.97
CA ARG A 76 -10.88 18.66 15.71
C ARG A 76 -12.14 19.49 15.47
N MET A 77 -13.28 18.83 15.31
CA MET A 77 -14.59 19.51 15.31
C MET A 77 -14.87 20.25 16.63
N ASP A 78 -14.20 19.86 17.73
CA ASP A 78 -14.25 20.52 19.04
C ASP A 78 -13.50 21.85 19.10
N HIS A 79 -12.81 22.25 18.04
CA HIS A 79 -12.07 23.52 18.03
C HIS A 79 -13.00 24.69 18.34
N ARG A 80 -12.52 25.66 19.14
CA ARG A 80 -13.33 26.78 19.66
C ARG A 80 -13.98 27.65 18.58
N GLU A 81 -13.43 27.67 17.38
CA GLU A 81 -13.95 28.42 16.23
C GLU A 81 -14.94 27.61 15.39
N ILE A 82 -14.89 26.27 15.48
CA ILE A 82 -15.70 25.35 14.67
C ILE A 82 -16.91 24.88 15.48
N GLN A 83 -16.72 24.52 16.75
CA GLN A 83 -17.78 24.16 17.71
C GLN A 83 -18.80 23.16 17.14
N TRP A 84 -18.32 22.09 16.50
CA TRP A 84 -19.15 21.05 15.88
C TRP A 84 -20.12 21.56 14.80
N ASP A 85 -19.76 22.68 14.14
CA ASP A 85 -20.60 23.30 13.12
C ASP A 85 -20.78 22.40 11.88
N ARG A 86 -22.05 22.26 11.48
CA ARG A 86 -22.46 21.44 10.33
C ARG A 86 -22.04 22.07 9.01
N VAL A 87 -22.22 23.38 8.86
CA VAL A 87 -21.99 24.07 7.58
C VAL A 87 -20.51 23.98 7.21
N PHE A 88 -19.64 24.18 8.20
CA PHE A 88 -18.21 24.03 8.09
C PHE A 88 -17.81 22.58 7.73
N TYR A 89 -18.38 21.59 8.42
CA TYR A 89 -18.19 20.18 8.06
C TYR A 89 -18.55 19.91 6.59
N ASP A 90 -19.74 20.33 6.14
CA ASP A 90 -20.25 20.08 4.80
C ASP A 90 -19.29 20.66 3.74
N GLN A 91 -18.77 21.88 3.98
CA GLN A 91 -17.79 22.53 3.09
C GLN A 91 -16.48 21.74 2.99
N VAL A 92 -15.89 21.36 4.13
CA VAL A 92 -14.62 20.63 4.16
C VAL A 92 -14.79 19.22 3.59
N ALA A 93 -15.90 18.55 3.88
CA ALA A 93 -16.22 17.21 3.36
C ALA A 93 -16.31 17.21 1.83
N ILE A 94 -16.97 18.21 1.23
CA ILE A 94 -17.05 18.36 -0.23
C ILE A 94 -15.65 18.57 -0.82
N GLY A 95 -14.87 19.50 -0.26
CA GLY A 95 -13.52 19.79 -0.75
C GLY A 95 -12.59 18.57 -0.66
N PHE A 96 -12.65 17.83 0.45
CA PHE A 96 -11.82 16.65 0.64
C PHE A 96 -12.23 15.50 -0.28
N LYS A 97 -13.54 15.28 -0.47
CA LYS A 97 -14.06 14.31 -1.43
C LYS A 97 -13.62 14.60 -2.86
N GLN A 98 -13.62 15.88 -3.27
CA GLN A 98 -13.11 16.28 -4.59
C GLN A 98 -11.61 15.99 -4.75
N ILE A 99 -10.80 16.13 -3.69
CA ILE A 99 -9.39 15.75 -3.71
C ILE A 99 -9.23 14.25 -3.89
N ALA A 100 -9.99 13.43 -3.15
CA ALA A 100 -9.99 11.98 -3.30
C ALA A 100 -10.39 11.54 -4.72
N PHE A 101 -11.40 12.19 -5.31
CA PHE A 101 -11.81 11.94 -6.70
C PHE A 101 -10.72 12.24 -7.72
N LYS A 102 -9.95 13.31 -7.53
CA LYS A 102 -8.80 13.63 -8.41
C LYS A 102 -7.73 12.54 -8.39
N VAL A 103 -7.54 11.90 -7.23
CA VAL A 103 -6.58 10.79 -7.05
C VAL A 103 -7.01 9.52 -7.78
N GLY A 104 -8.33 9.32 -7.93
CA GLY A 104 -8.92 8.15 -8.59
C GLY A 104 -9.86 7.35 -7.70
N TYR A 105 -10.06 7.75 -6.44
CA TYR A 105 -11.13 7.18 -5.62
C TYR A 105 -12.50 7.59 -6.18
N ASN A 106 -13.51 6.75 -5.98
CA ASN A 106 -14.90 7.04 -6.31
C ASN A 106 -15.81 6.83 -5.08
N ASP A 107 -17.13 6.98 -5.26
CA ASP A 107 -18.10 6.79 -4.18
C ASP A 107 -18.08 5.37 -3.59
N ASP A 108 -17.82 4.35 -4.40
CA ASP A 108 -17.71 2.97 -3.91
C ASP A 108 -16.45 2.76 -3.05
N ASN A 109 -15.38 3.51 -3.33
CA ASN A 109 -14.14 3.45 -2.58
C ASN A 109 -14.23 4.18 -1.23
N ILE A 110 -14.90 5.34 -1.21
CA ILE A 110 -15.02 6.20 -0.02
C ILE A 110 -16.12 5.65 0.88
N LYS A 111 -15.72 4.94 1.93
CA LYS A 111 -16.62 4.19 2.80
C LYS A 111 -17.38 5.07 3.79
N ALA A 112 -16.74 6.14 4.27
CA ALA A 112 -17.38 7.14 5.11
C ALA A 112 -16.58 8.43 5.14
N ILE A 113 -17.28 9.54 5.37
CA ILE A 113 -16.71 10.82 5.80
C ILE A 113 -17.29 11.09 7.19
N ILE A 114 -16.43 11.17 8.20
CA ILE A 114 -16.83 11.15 9.60
C ILE A 114 -16.28 12.40 10.28
N PRO A 115 -17.14 13.30 10.81
CA PRO A 115 -16.69 14.36 11.68
C PRO A 115 -16.35 13.76 13.04
N ILE A 116 -15.12 13.97 13.52
CA ILE A 116 -14.63 13.39 14.77
C ILE A 116 -13.98 14.45 15.66
N SER A 117 -13.94 14.16 16.95
CA SER A 117 -12.97 14.76 17.87
C SER A 117 -12.14 13.65 18.48
N GLY A 118 -10.86 13.61 18.14
CA GLY A 118 -9.92 12.71 18.78
C GLY A 118 -9.71 13.00 20.27
N TRP A 119 -9.98 14.24 20.70
CA TRP A 119 -9.80 14.69 22.09
C TRP A 119 -11.01 14.35 22.95
N GLU A 120 -12.21 14.68 22.49
CA GLU A 120 -13.46 14.44 23.22
C GLU A 120 -14.01 13.02 23.00
N GLY A 121 -13.49 12.30 21.99
CA GLY A 121 -13.90 10.94 21.63
C GLY A 121 -15.14 10.86 20.74
N ASP A 122 -15.60 11.99 20.22
CA ASP A 122 -16.81 12.11 19.39
C ASP A 122 -16.69 11.27 18.11
N ASN A 123 -17.72 10.49 17.82
CA ASN A 123 -17.87 9.66 16.60
C ASN A 123 -16.74 8.64 16.36
N LEU A 124 -15.89 8.34 17.36
CA LEU A 124 -14.88 7.29 17.26
C LEU A 124 -15.49 5.91 17.48
N THR A 125 -16.08 5.70 18.65
CA THR A 125 -16.74 4.43 19.04
C THR A 125 -18.21 4.63 19.40
N LYS A 126 -18.59 5.84 19.81
CA LYS A 126 -19.95 6.24 20.14
C LYS A 126 -20.33 7.48 19.33
N MET A 127 -21.60 7.61 19.02
CA MET A 127 -22.14 8.81 18.37
C MET A 127 -22.00 10.01 19.31
N SER A 128 -21.75 11.18 18.75
CA SER A 128 -21.63 12.43 19.50
C SER A 128 -23.00 13.03 19.80
N ASP A 129 -23.21 13.46 21.05
CA ASP A 129 -24.40 14.24 21.45
C ASP A 129 -24.32 15.71 20.98
N ARG A 130 -23.16 16.17 20.48
CA ARG A 130 -22.94 17.53 19.98
C ARG A 130 -23.15 17.65 18.48
N MET A 131 -22.91 16.57 17.74
CA MET A 131 -23.13 16.47 16.29
C MET A 131 -24.38 15.67 15.96
N ILE A 132 -25.50 15.99 16.58
CA ILE A 132 -26.79 15.30 16.34
C ILE A 132 -27.27 15.35 14.89
N TRP A 133 -26.73 16.30 14.11
CA TRP A 133 -26.98 16.44 12.68
C TRP A 133 -26.25 15.40 11.83
N TYR A 134 -25.26 14.70 12.39
CA TYR A 134 -24.50 13.66 11.68
C TYR A 134 -25.21 12.31 11.83
N GLU A 135 -25.78 11.83 10.73
CA GLU A 135 -26.53 10.56 10.67
C GLU A 135 -25.68 9.39 10.13
N GLY A 136 -24.39 9.61 9.88
CA GLY A 136 -23.47 8.58 9.38
C GLY A 136 -22.94 7.64 10.49
N PRO A 137 -22.11 6.66 10.13
CA PRO A 137 -21.55 5.72 11.10
C PRO A 137 -20.44 6.36 11.97
N THR A 138 -20.23 5.83 13.18
CA THR A 138 -18.96 6.07 13.89
C THR A 138 -17.77 5.47 13.14
N LEU A 139 -16.54 5.88 13.45
CA LEU A 139 -15.34 5.29 12.87
C LEU A 139 -15.31 3.77 13.05
N LEU A 140 -15.65 3.28 14.23
CA LEU A 140 -15.70 1.83 14.48
C LEU A 140 -16.74 1.14 13.60
N GLN A 141 -17.95 1.69 13.51
CA GLN A 141 -19.02 1.13 12.66
C GLN A 141 -18.63 1.14 11.19
N ALA A 142 -18.00 2.22 10.71
CA ALA A 142 -17.50 2.33 9.36
C ALA A 142 -16.46 1.23 9.08
N LEU A 143 -15.49 1.04 9.98
CA LEU A 143 -14.48 -0.01 9.85
C LEU A 143 -15.08 -1.42 9.88
N GLU A 144 -16.05 -1.70 10.75
CA GLU A 144 -16.74 -2.99 10.83
C GLU A 144 -17.58 -3.31 9.59
N SER A 145 -18.06 -2.29 8.89
CA SER A 145 -18.88 -2.46 7.67
C SER A 145 -18.06 -2.82 6.44
N ILE A 146 -16.74 -2.64 6.48
CA ILE A 146 -15.87 -2.85 5.31
C ILE A 146 -15.59 -4.33 5.14
N VAL A 147 -16.13 -4.88 4.05
CA VAL A 147 -15.82 -6.25 3.64
C VAL A 147 -14.59 -6.23 2.74
N VAL A 148 -13.52 -6.88 3.20
CA VAL A 148 -12.31 -7.10 2.40
C VAL A 148 -12.44 -8.46 1.71
N ASN A 149 -12.71 -8.43 0.40
CA ASN A 149 -12.81 -9.64 -0.41
C ASN A 149 -11.54 -9.81 -1.25
N PHE A 150 -11.01 -11.04 -1.25
CA PHE A 150 -9.99 -11.46 -2.19
C PHE A 150 -10.63 -12.35 -3.26
N PRO A 151 -10.23 -12.25 -4.54
CA PRO A 151 -10.62 -13.18 -5.59
C PRO A 151 -10.35 -14.61 -5.14
N LYS A 152 -11.38 -15.46 -5.26
CA LYS A 152 -11.34 -16.84 -4.76
C LYS A 152 -10.19 -17.62 -5.39
N GLU A 153 -9.88 -17.32 -6.65
CA GLU A 153 -8.83 -17.98 -7.42
C GLU A 153 -7.44 -17.79 -6.80
N LEU A 154 -7.24 -16.78 -5.95
CA LEU A 154 -5.96 -16.63 -5.26
C LEU A 154 -5.73 -17.66 -4.18
N ASN A 155 -6.76 -18.16 -3.51
CA ASN A 155 -6.61 -19.21 -2.50
C ASN A 155 -6.18 -20.54 -3.13
N ASP A 156 -6.55 -20.77 -4.40
CA ASP A 156 -6.25 -21.99 -5.14
C ASP A 156 -4.83 -21.98 -5.75
N LYS A 157 -4.12 -20.85 -5.69
CA LYS A 157 -2.75 -20.72 -6.20
C LYS A 157 -1.73 -21.25 -5.18
N PRO A 158 -0.51 -21.60 -5.64
CA PRO A 158 0.58 -21.95 -4.74
C PRO A 158 0.88 -20.83 -3.75
N PHE A 159 1.15 -21.20 -2.49
CA PHE A 159 1.38 -20.24 -1.42
C PHE A 159 2.50 -19.26 -1.73
N MET A 160 2.26 -18.00 -1.37
CA MET A 160 3.25 -16.93 -1.45
C MET A 160 3.01 -15.88 -0.36
N MET A 161 4.09 -15.41 0.26
CA MET A 161 4.07 -14.38 1.29
C MET A 161 5.24 -13.41 1.10
N ALA A 162 4.96 -12.10 1.19
CA ALA A 162 6.00 -11.06 1.18
C ALA A 162 6.57 -10.91 2.59
N ILE A 163 7.89 -11.02 2.73
CA ILE A 163 8.58 -10.89 4.02
C ILE A 163 8.77 -9.41 4.35
N LYS A 164 8.17 -8.98 5.46
CA LYS A 164 8.28 -7.63 6.04
C LYS A 164 9.35 -7.56 7.12
N GLU A 165 9.45 -8.59 7.94
CA GLU A 165 10.42 -8.66 9.05
C GLU A 165 10.98 -10.07 9.18
N CYS A 166 12.18 -10.16 9.75
CA CYS A 166 12.87 -11.42 10.01
C CYS A 166 13.59 -11.31 11.36
N HIS A 167 13.29 -12.25 12.26
CA HIS A 167 13.76 -12.26 13.63
C HIS A 167 14.37 -13.62 13.97
N LYS A 168 15.45 -13.64 14.77
CA LYS A 168 15.99 -14.87 15.34
C LYS A 168 15.44 -15.03 16.76
N ILE A 169 14.73 -16.11 17.03
CA ILE A 169 14.15 -16.38 18.35
C ILE A 169 14.82 -17.63 18.95
N GLY A 170 15.34 -17.51 20.17
CA GLY A 170 15.96 -18.63 20.87
C GLY A 170 14.99 -19.81 21.00
N GLY A 171 15.39 -20.99 20.53
CA GLY A 171 14.57 -22.22 20.59
C GLY A 171 13.54 -22.41 19.47
N VAL A 172 13.26 -21.38 18.65
CA VAL A 172 12.25 -21.41 17.57
C VAL A 172 12.87 -21.30 16.16
N ASP A 173 14.21 -21.22 16.08
CA ASP A 173 15.00 -20.91 14.88
C ASP A 173 14.76 -19.47 14.36
N THR A 174 14.16 -19.33 13.18
CA THR A 174 13.97 -18.06 12.47
C THR A 174 12.48 -17.81 12.29
N VAL A 175 12.01 -16.62 12.68
CA VAL A 175 10.62 -16.19 12.50
C VAL A 175 10.59 -15.09 11.44
N VAL A 176 9.78 -15.29 10.42
CA VAL A 176 9.53 -14.29 9.37
C VAL A 176 8.10 -13.77 9.48
N CYS A 177 7.92 -12.45 9.43
CA CYS A 177 6.61 -11.82 9.47
C CYS A 177 6.29 -11.24 8.09
N GLY A 178 5.04 -11.36 7.66
CA GLY A 178 4.65 -10.98 6.31
C GLY A 178 3.14 -10.88 6.11
N VAL A 179 2.75 -10.71 4.83
CA VAL A 179 1.35 -10.76 4.39
C VAL A 179 1.21 -11.84 3.34
N VAL A 180 0.22 -12.72 3.48
CA VAL A 180 -0.08 -13.77 2.50
C VAL A 180 -0.66 -13.12 1.25
N LEU A 181 -0.02 -13.40 0.13
CA LEU A 181 -0.28 -12.78 -1.16
C LEU A 181 -1.19 -13.66 -2.03
N GLN A 182 -0.98 -14.97 -1.96
CA GLN A 182 -1.79 -15.99 -2.61
C GLN A 182 -1.59 -17.34 -1.90
N GLY A 183 -2.52 -18.26 -2.12
CA GLY A 183 -2.53 -19.60 -1.56
C GLY A 183 -2.81 -19.65 -0.07
N THR A 184 -2.58 -20.84 0.49
CA THR A 184 -2.77 -21.13 1.92
C THR A 184 -1.48 -21.74 2.49
N VAL A 185 -1.19 -21.42 3.74
CA VAL A 185 -0.04 -22.01 4.46
C VAL A 185 -0.51 -22.69 5.73
N ARG A 186 0.05 -23.86 6.00
CA ARG A 186 -0.21 -24.69 7.18
C ARG A 186 1.12 -25.15 7.79
N PRO A 187 1.14 -25.52 9.09
CA PRO A 187 2.27 -26.20 9.70
C PRO A 187 2.70 -27.43 8.90
N GLU A 188 3.99 -27.75 8.96
CA GLU A 188 4.69 -28.82 8.24
C GLU A 188 4.70 -28.69 6.70
N MET A 189 4.18 -27.60 6.13
CA MET A 189 4.31 -27.33 4.70
C MET A 189 5.76 -26.98 4.32
N GLU A 190 6.24 -27.54 3.21
CA GLU A 190 7.53 -27.16 2.63
C GLU A 190 7.43 -25.83 1.89
N VAL A 191 8.35 -24.94 2.22
CA VAL A 191 8.45 -23.60 1.64
C VAL A 191 9.88 -23.34 1.20
N GLN A 192 10.05 -22.34 0.34
CA GLN A 192 11.35 -21.89 -0.11
C GLN A 192 11.40 -20.37 -0.18
N VAL A 193 12.57 -19.82 0.12
CA VAL A 193 12.84 -18.39 -0.10
C VAL A 193 13.20 -18.21 -1.57
N GLU A 194 12.40 -17.42 -2.31
CA GLU A 194 12.55 -17.21 -3.75
C GLU A 194 13.97 -16.76 -4.13
N ALA A 195 14.53 -15.85 -3.33
CA ALA A 195 15.82 -15.24 -3.58
C ALA A 195 17.01 -16.20 -3.52
N SER A 196 17.05 -17.02 -2.47
CA SER A 196 18.18 -17.90 -2.15
C SER A 196 17.94 -19.34 -2.61
N GLY A 197 16.70 -19.68 -2.99
CA GLY A 197 16.29 -21.04 -3.33
C GLY A 197 16.33 -22.01 -2.14
N LYS A 198 16.57 -21.50 -0.92
CA LYS A 198 16.70 -22.32 0.27
C LYS A 198 15.33 -22.82 0.70
N LYS A 199 15.20 -24.15 0.78
CA LYS A 199 14.00 -24.82 1.29
C LYS A 199 13.99 -24.80 2.82
N SER A 200 12.80 -24.78 3.39
CA SER A 200 12.52 -24.84 4.82
C SER A 200 11.14 -25.47 5.04
N ILE A 201 10.81 -25.72 6.30
CA ILE A 201 9.53 -26.30 6.71
C ILE A 201 8.88 -25.33 7.69
N VAL A 202 7.60 -25.05 7.49
CA VAL A 202 6.80 -24.26 8.40
C VAL A 202 6.62 -25.02 9.71
N ARG A 203 7.15 -24.50 10.82
CA ARG A 203 6.98 -25.10 12.16
C ARG A 203 5.66 -24.69 12.80
N SER A 204 5.37 -23.40 12.76
CA SER A 204 4.17 -22.82 13.36
C SER A 204 3.84 -21.52 12.66
N ILE A 205 2.57 -21.14 12.76
CA ILE A 205 2.03 -19.91 12.21
C ILE A 205 1.33 -19.17 13.34
N GLU A 206 1.57 -17.87 13.44
CA GLU A 206 0.92 -17.00 14.40
C GLU A 206 0.27 -15.82 13.68
N ALA A 207 -0.96 -15.49 14.06
CA ALA A 207 -1.64 -14.26 13.65
C ALA A 207 -2.11 -13.56 14.92
N HIS A 208 -1.88 -12.24 15.01
CA HIS A 208 -2.26 -11.45 16.19
C HIS A 208 -1.73 -12.01 17.53
N LEU A 209 -0.51 -12.57 17.52
CA LEU A 209 0.12 -13.21 18.69
C LEU A 209 -0.58 -14.48 19.18
N GLU A 210 -1.46 -15.07 18.37
CA GLU A 210 -2.13 -16.34 18.65
C GLU A 210 -1.73 -17.39 17.61
N PRO A 211 -1.50 -18.64 18.02
CA PRO A 211 -1.19 -19.72 17.09
C PRO A 211 -2.42 -20.08 16.24
N ILE A 212 -2.21 -20.26 14.94
CA ILE A 212 -3.24 -20.66 13.97
C ILE A 212 -2.79 -21.89 13.17
N GLN A 213 -3.74 -22.68 12.71
CA GLN A 213 -3.48 -23.89 11.92
C GLN A 213 -3.42 -23.63 10.41
N GLU A 214 -3.96 -22.50 9.97
CA GLU A 214 -4.03 -22.14 8.58
C GLU A 214 -4.08 -20.62 8.44
N ALA A 215 -3.31 -20.10 7.48
CA ALA A 215 -3.41 -18.72 7.05
C ALA A 215 -3.71 -18.63 5.55
N THR A 216 -4.58 -17.69 5.20
CA THR A 216 -5.07 -17.45 3.84
C THR A 216 -4.67 -16.06 3.35
N VAL A 217 -4.98 -15.77 2.10
CA VAL A 217 -4.70 -14.49 1.43
C VAL A 217 -5.15 -13.28 2.26
N GLY A 218 -4.29 -12.26 2.31
CA GLY A 218 -4.52 -11.01 3.04
C GLY A 218 -4.15 -11.04 4.52
N MET A 219 -3.94 -12.21 5.13
CA MET A 219 -3.58 -12.28 6.54
C MET A 219 -2.14 -11.80 6.77
N SER A 220 -1.93 -10.98 7.79
CA SER A 220 -0.60 -10.68 8.30
C SER A 220 -0.21 -11.69 9.38
N ILE A 221 0.87 -12.42 9.14
CA ILE A 221 1.25 -13.59 9.95
C ILE A 221 2.75 -13.58 10.27
N GLY A 222 3.10 -14.23 11.37
CA GLY A 222 4.45 -14.70 11.69
C GLY A 222 4.56 -16.19 11.40
N ILE A 223 5.63 -16.61 10.72
CA ILE A 223 5.93 -18.00 10.42
C ILE A 223 7.27 -18.37 11.05
N ALA A 224 7.29 -19.38 11.90
CA ALA A 224 8.51 -20.01 12.36
C ALA A 224 9.00 -21.04 11.33
N LEU A 225 10.27 -20.92 10.91
CA LEU A 225 10.89 -21.74 9.87
C LEU A 225 11.99 -22.62 10.45
N LYS A 226 11.92 -23.93 10.18
CA LYS A 226 12.95 -24.89 10.58
C LYS A 226 14.18 -24.77 9.68
N ARG A 227 15.38 -24.90 10.24
CA ARG A 227 16.64 -25.12 9.47
C ARG A 227 16.98 -24.01 8.46
N LEU A 228 16.53 -22.78 8.71
CA LEU A 228 16.82 -21.63 7.86
C LEU A 228 17.47 -20.52 8.68
N SER A 229 18.63 -20.02 8.23
CA SER A 229 19.36 -18.98 8.93
C SER A 229 18.81 -17.59 8.58
N THR A 230 18.76 -16.67 9.54
CA THR A 230 18.41 -15.26 9.28
C THR A 230 19.36 -14.58 8.30
N ARG A 231 20.57 -15.12 8.07
CA ARG A 231 21.52 -14.61 7.06
C ARG A 231 21.10 -14.93 5.63
N GLU A 232 20.19 -15.88 5.44
CA GLU A 232 19.72 -16.38 4.14
C GLU A 232 18.39 -15.75 3.72
N ILE A 233 17.85 -14.84 4.55
CA ILE A 233 16.56 -14.17 4.35
C ILE A 233 16.76 -12.67 4.49
N PHE A 234 16.25 -11.92 3.52
CA PHE A 234 16.23 -10.46 3.58
C PHE A 234 14.80 -9.94 3.59
N VAL A 235 14.61 -8.76 4.17
CA VAL A 235 13.34 -8.02 4.03
C VAL A 235 13.06 -7.79 2.54
N GLY A 236 11.84 -8.09 2.14
CA GLY A 236 11.38 -8.04 0.75
C GLY A 236 11.78 -9.23 -0.12
N ASP A 237 12.33 -10.27 0.48
CA ASP A 237 12.24 -11.60 -0.12
C ASP A 237 10.79 -12.11 -0.07
N VAL A 238 10.52 -13.09 -0.93
CA VAL A 238 9.24 -13.78 -1.00
C VAL A 238 9.43 -15.20 -0.51
N LEU A 239 8.58 -15.61 0.42
CA LEU A 239 8.45 -17.00 0.84
C LEU A 239 7.36 -17.66 -0.01
N MET A 240 7.66 -18.79 -0.66
CA MET A 240 6.71 -19.47 -1.54
C MET A 240 6.64 -20.96 -1.23
N GLN A 241 5.56 -21.62 -1.63
CA GLN A 241 5.44 -23.09 -1.58
C GLN A 241 6.59 -23.73 -2.36
N SER A 242 7.24 -24.74 -1.78
CA SER A 242 8.25 -25.50 -2.51
C SER A 242 7.58 -26.45 -3.50
N THR A 243 8.12 -26.56 -4.71
CA THR A 243 7.69 -27.54 -5.72
C THR A 243 8.83 -28.50 -6.01
N ASP A 244 8.53 -29.80 -6.11
CA ASP A 244 9.51 -30.84 -6.46
C ASP A 244 9.90 -30.81 -7.93
N SER A 245 8.97 -30.40 -8.79
CA SER A 245 9.26 -30.03 -10.17
C SER A 245 9.94 -28.67 -10.15
N GLY A 246 11.11 -28.55 -10.78
CA GLY A 246 11.85 -27.30 -10.99
C GLY A 246 11.10 -26.21 -11.77
N THR A 247 9.77 -26.27 -11.87
CA THR A 247 8.86 -25.15 -12.06
C THR A 247 8.97 -24.19 -10.88
N THR A 248 10.11 -23.50 -10.87
CA THR A 248 10.15 -22.11 -10.48
C THR A 248 8.88 -21.43 -11.03
N LEU A 249 8.04 -20.86 -10.16
CA LEU A 249 7.44 -19.57 -10.53
C LEU A 249 8.64 -18.77 -11.03
N ALA A 250 8.73 -18.60 -12.36
CA ALA A 250 9.99 -18.44 -13.05
C ALA A 250 10.84 -17.42 -12.30
N GLN A 251 12.02 -17.85 -11.81
CA GLN A 251 13.02 -17.00 -11.16
C GLN A 251 13.56 -15.98 -12.17
N LYS A 252 12.70 -15.09 -12.67
CA LYS A 252 13.07 -14.02 -13.56
C LYS A 252 13.58 -12.90 -12.71
N ARG A 253 14.84 -13.03 -12.32
CA ARG A 253 15.64 -11.90 -11.86
C ARG A 253 15.79 -10.92 -13.03
N ALA A 254 14.87 -9.98 -13.15
CA ALA A 254 14.95 -9.01 -14.24
C ALA A 254 15.95 -7.90 -13.86
N LEU A 255 16.91 -7.67 -14.75
CA LEU A 255 17.74 -6.46 -14.70
C LEU A 255 17.00 -5.28 -15.34
N SER A 256 16.09 -5.54 -16.28
CA SER A 256 15.23 -4.54 -16.90
C SER A 256 13.77 -4.95 -16.83
N ILE A 257 12.90 -3.97 -16.62
CA ILE A 257 11.46 -4.13 -16.67
C ILE A 257 10.86 -3.10 -17.61
N THR A 258 9.81 -3.50 -18.32
CA THR A 258 8.90 -2.55 -18.94
C THR A 258 7.76 -2.32 -17.96
N ALA A 259 7.48 -1.05 -17.65
CA ALA A 259 6.44 -0.66 -16.73
C ALA A 259 5.69 0.55 -17.28
N THR A 260 4.40 0.58 -16.99
CA THR A 260 3.57 1.75 -17.22
C THR A 260 3.74 2.70 -16.03
N ILE A 261 4.24 3.90 -16.29
CA ILE A 261 4.51 4.92 -15.30
C ILE A 261 3.50 6.04 -15.48
N GLU A 262 2.84 6.37 -14.40
CA GLU A 262 2.06 7.58 -14.24
C GLU A 262 2.96 8.55 -13.44
N ILE A 263 2.95 9.85 -13.72
CA ILE A 263 3.81 10.89 -13.07
C ILE A 263 2.87 11.76 -12.24
N VAL A 264 3.00 12.04 -10.88
CA VAL A 264 2.11 12.81 -9.85
C VAL A 264 2.27 14.28 -10.03
N ARG A 265 3.49 14.62 -10.30
CA ARG A 265 3.89 15.97 -10.30
C ARG A 265 4.94 16.05 -11.33
N LYS A 266 4.80 17.02 -12.22
CA LYS A 266 5.85 17.36 -13.16
C LYS A 266 7.14 17.54 -12.36
N PRO A 267 8.10 16.60 -12.45
CA PRO A 267 9.23 16.58 -11.52
C PRO A 267 10.32 17.56 -11.97
N PHE A 268 10.28 17.98 -13.23
CA PHE A 268 11.28 18.83 -13.87
C PHE A 268 10.61 19.79 -14.84
N MET A 269 11.13 21.01 -14.95
CA MET A 269 10.74 21.97 -15.99
C MET A 269 10.85 21.39 -17.41
N GLN A 270 11.84 20.50 -17.62
CA GLN A 270 12.13 19.85 -18.90
C GLN A 270 11.53 18.44 -19.07
N GLY A 271 10.67 18.00 -18.15
CA GLY A 271 10.08 16.66 -18.18
C GLY A 271 11.01 15.52 -17.77
N ILE A 272 10.45 14.32 -17.75
CA ILE A 272 11.19 13.07 -17.57
C ILE A 272 11.83 12.69 -18.91
N LYS A 273 13.13 12.37 -18.88
CA LYS A 273 13.94 11.99 -20.04
C LYS A 273 14.61 10.64 -19.81
N LYS A 274 15.03 9.99 -20.90
CA LYS A 274 15.93 8.83 -20.80
C LYS A 274 17.19 9.17 -20.01
N GLY A 275 17.69 8.20 -19.25
CA GLY A 275 18.89 8.30 -18.42
C GLY A 275 18.66 8.83 -16.99
N ILE A 276 17.45 9.25 -16.62
CA ILE A 276 17.20 9.73 -15.25
C ILE A 276 17.27 8.57 -14.26
N ALA A 277 17.99 8.80 -13.16
CA ALA A 277 18.03 7.92 -12.00
C ALA A 277 16.86 8.19 -11.05
N LEU A 278 16.19 7.10 -10.68
CA LEU A 278 14.95 7.03 -9.93
C LEU A 278 15.13 6.02 -8.79
N ILE A 279 14.21 6.01 -7.84
CA ILE A 279 14.08 4.96 -6.83
C ILE A 279 12.71 4.37 -7.02
N ALA A 280 12.62 3.08 -7.34
CA ALA A 280 11.39 2.31 -7.44
C ALA A 280 11.10 1.62 -6.10
N ASP A 281 9.95 1.93 -5.51
CA ASP A 281 9.44 1.22 -4.34
C ASP A 281 8.59 0.03 -4.80
N MET A 282 9.03 -1.19 -4.50
CA MET A 282 8.37 -2.43 -4.91
C MET A 282 8.31 -3.40 -3.73
N HIS A 283 7.09 -3.75 -3.32
CA HIS A 283 6.85 -4.43 -2.04
C HIS A 283 7.65 -3.71 -0.93
N THR A 284 8.26 -4.44 0.00
CA THR A 284 8.99 -3.86 1.13
C THR A 284 10.39 -3.33 0.77
N ASN A 285 10.77 -3.37 -0.52
CA ASN A 285 12.10 -3.01 -0.99
C ASN A 285 12.14 -1.71 -1.82
N HIS A 286 13.32 -1.09 -1.81
CA HIS A 286 13.63 0.13 -2.55
C HIS A 286 14.78 -0.14 -3.52
N TYR A 287 14.55 0.12 -4.80
CA TYR A 287 15.51 -0.16 -5.86
C TYR A 287 15.94 1.12 -6.55
N GLY A 288 17.25 1.37 -6.65
CA GLY A 288 17.77 2.36 -7.58
C GLY A 288 17.55 1.88 -9.00
N VAL A 289 16.83 2.65 -9.81
CA VAL A 289 16.54 2.31 -11.21
C VAL A 289 16.88 3.49 -12.11
N ASN A 290 17.35 3.20 -13.31
CA ASN A 290 17.57 4.17 -14.37
C ASN A 290 16.48 3.99 -15.42
N LEU A 291 15.84 5.08 -15.81
CA LEU A 291 14.92 5.06 -16.95
C LEU A 291 15.74 4.95 -18.24
N LEU A 292 15.70 3.80 -18.92
CA LEU A 292 16.47 3.60 -20.15
C LEU A 292 15.81 4.25 -21.35
N GLN A 293 14.51 4.06 -21.48
CA GLN A 293 13.77 4.45 -22.66
C GLN A 293 12.32 4.74 -22.29
N LEU A 294 11.77 5.77 -22.93
CA LEU A 294 10.34 6.02 -22.99
C LEU A 294 9.83 5.32 -24.25
N LEU A 295 8.92 4.37 -24.12
CA LEU A 295 8.42 3.58 -25.23
C LEU A 295 7.21 4.25 -25.87
N GLU A 296 6.25 4.64 -25.04
CA GLU A 296 4.96 5.15 -25.52
C GLU A 296 4.43 6.19 -24.53
N LYS A 297 3.85 7.27 -25.05
CA LYS A 297 3.00 8.19 -24.31
C LYS A 297 1.55 7.85 -24.63
N ILE A 298 0.74 7.59 -23.62
CA ILE A 298 -0.66 7.19 -23.79
C ILE A 298 -1.60 8.18 -23.10
N ASN A 299 -2.82 8.29 -23.62
CA ASN A 299 -3.89 9.03 -22.96
C ASN A 299 -4.39 8.22 -21.75
N LYS A 300 -4.50 8.86 -20.58
CA LYS A 300 -4.97 8.22 -19.35
C LYS A 300 -6.38 7.65 -19.50
N ASP A 301 -7.27 8.44 -20.07
CA ASP A 301 -8.71 8.16 -20.00
C ASP A 301 -9.14 7.20 -21.12
N THR A 302 -8.51 7.32 -22.29
CA THR A 302 -8.85 6.51 -23.47
C THR A 302 -7.90 5.33 -23.71
N GLY A 303 -6.72 5.33 -23.09
CA GLY A 303 -5.67 4.35 -23.36
C GLY A 303 -5.01 4.48 -24.73
N GLU A 304 -5.38 5.50 -25.51
CA GLU A 304 -4.88 5.70 -26.87
C GLU A 304 -3.42 6.13 -26.88
N LEU A 305 -2.66 5.59 -27.84
CA LEU A 305 -1.29 6.00 -28.08
C LEU A 305 -1.26 7.45 -28.59
N LEU A 306 -0.68 8.35 -27.79
CA LEU A 306 -0.46 9.75 -28.17
C LEU A 306 0.85 9.92 -28.96
N GLN A 307 1.91 9.23 -28.54
CA GLN A 307 3.22 9.34 -29.17
C GLN A 307 4.07 8.09 -28.91
N ALA A 308 4.67 7.53 -29.96
CA ALA A 308 5.69 6.48 -29.84
C ALA A 308 7.09 7.09 -29.64
N ASN A 309 7.90 6.46 -28.78
CA ASN A 309 9.28 6.80 -28.44
C ASN A 309 9.53 8.30 -28.19
N PRO A 310 8.83 8.94 -27.23
CA PRO A 310 9.05 10.36 -26.95
C PRO A 310 10.45 10.61 -26.38
N GLU A 311 11.06 11.76 -26.73
CA GLU A 311 12.37 12.15 -26.16
C GLU A 311 12.26 12.63 -24.71
N SER A 312 11.15 13.29 -24.38
CA SER A 312 10.79 13.73 -23.04
C SER A 312 9.29 13.70 -22.84
N VAL A 313 8.87 13.59 -21.59
CA VAL A 313 7.47 13.55 -21.19
C VAL A 313 7.24 14.43 -19.96
N ASP A 314 6.30 15.36 -20.10
CA ASP A 314 6.01 16.38 -19.10
C ASP A 314 4.74 16.08 -18.28
N ALA A 315 3.86 15.23 -18.80
CA ALA A 315 2.60 14.82 -18.17
C ALA A 315 1.98 13.60 -18.88
N MET A 316 1.13 12.88 -18.13
CA MET A 316 0.36 11.68 -18.49
C MET A 316 1.10 10.33 -18.47
N PHE A 317 0.29 9.26 -18.35
CA PHE A 317 0.71 7.85 -18.39
C PHE A 317 1.64 7.59 -19.58
N LEU A 318 2.72 6.86 -19.30
CA LEU A 318 3.66 6.46 -20.32
C LEU A 318 4.15 5.04 -20.08
N SER A 319 4.37 4.29 -21.15
CA SER A 319 5.09 3.03 -21.09
C SER A 319 6.59 3.31 -21.15
N ALA A 320 7.33 2.81 -20.18
CA ALA A 320 8.76 3.03 -20.03
C ALA A 320 9.50 1.72 -19.76
N ARG A 321 10.74 1.65 -20.22
CA ARG A 321 11.67 0.60 -19.81
C ARG A 321 12.62 1.12 -18.75
N LEU A 322 12.59 0.48 -17.59
CA LEU A 322 13.46 0.76 -16.45
C LEU A 322 14.56 -0.31 -16.40
N LEU A 323 15.79 0.13 -16.14
CA LEU A 323 16.90 -0.74 -15.77
C LEU A 323 17.18 -0.60 -14.29
N CYS A 324 17.39 -1.72 -13.64
CA CYS A 324 17.51 -1.80 -12.20
C CYS A 324 18.97 -2.06 -11.87
N GLN A 325 19.52 -1.28 -10.93
CA GLN A 325 20.92 -1.42 -10.54
C GLN A 325 21.20 -2.73 -9.78
N LYS A 326 20.13 -3.40 -9.33
CA LYS A 326 20.15 -4.73 -8.72
C LYS A 326 19.05 -5.56 -9.36
N HIS A 327 19.21 -6.88 -9.36
CA HIS A 327 18.13 -7.78 -9.73
C HIS A 327 16.88 -7.46 -8.89
N ILE A 328 15.77 -7.16 -9.55
CA ILE A 328 14.48 -7.15 -8.88
C ILE A 328 14.01 -8.59 -8.78
N LYS A 329 13.46 -8.93 -7.63
CA LYS A 329 12.82 -10.20 -7.35
C LYS A 329 11.33 -10.00 -7.60
N PHE A 330 10.78 -10.72 -8.58
CA PHE A 330 9.38 -10.62 -8.94
C PHE A 330 8.63 -11.85 -8.48
N ALA A 331 7.51 -11.60 -7.82
CA ALA A 331 6.39 -12.51 -7.92
C ALA A 331 5.47 -11.98 -9.03
N GLU A 332 5.50 -12.63 -10.20
CA GLU A 332 4.87 -12.20 -11.46
C GLU A 332 3.35 -11.91 -11.40
N GLN A 333 2.67 -12.07 -10.26
CA GLN A 333 1.19 -12.11 -10.17
C GLN A 333 0.55 -11.14 -9.17
N LEU A 334 1.29 -10.18 -8.64
CA LEU A 334 0.78 -9.33 -7.57
C LEU A 334 0.38 -7.96 -8.09
N TYR A 335 -0.87 -7.82 -8.51
CA TYR A 335 -1.80 -6.73 -8.17
C TYR A 335 -3.07 -6.92 -9.02
N TYR A 336 -4.22 -6.74 -8.37
CA TYR A 336 -5.55 -7.04 -8.89
C TYR A 336 -5.91 -6.26 -10.16
N GLY A 337 -6.29 -7.00 -11.21
CA GLY A 337 -6.88 -6.50 -12.45
C GLY A 337 -6.85 -7.58 -13.53
N GLN A 338 -8.01 -8.05 -13.99
CA GLN A 338 -8.08 -8.99 -15.10
C GLN A 338 -7.61 -8.33 -16.39
N GLY A 339 -6.80 -9.05 -17.17
CA GLY A 339 -6.23 -8.59 -18.44
C GLY A 339 -4.71 -8.49 -18.34
N THR A 340 -4.01 -9.16 -19.27
CA THR A 340 -2.56 -9.17 -19.42
C THR A 340 -2.01 -7.77 -19.72
N SER A 341 -1.87 -6.96 -18.67
CA SER A 341 -1.07 -5.73 -18.59
C SER A 341 -0.82 -5.49 -17.10
N ILE A 342 0.38 -5.85 -16.63
CA ILE A 342 0.73 -5.67 -15.21
C ILE A 342 1.04 -4.18 -14.99
N ALA A 343 0.03 -3.41 -14.59
CA ALA A 343 0.18 -2.00 -14.26
C ALA A 343 0.84 -1.85 -12.89
N TRP A 344 2.18 -1.82 -12.85
CA TRP A 344 2.92 -1.47 -11.65
C TRP A 344 2.96 0.04 -11.48
N LYS A 345 2.34 0.56 -10.41
CA LYS A 345 2.50 1.97 -10.03
C LYS A 345 3.84 2.13 -9.29
N ILE A 346 4.86 2.52 -10.05
CA ILE A 346 6.22 2.70 -9.53
C ILE A 346 6.33 4.11 -8.94
N PHE A 347 6.46 4.21 -7.61
CA PHE A 347 6.88 5.44 -6.96
C PHE A 347 8.33 5.71 -7.33
N ILE A 348 8.64 6.94 -7.73
CA ILE A 348 9.95 7.35 -8.24
C ILE A 348 10.54 8.37 -7.27
N LYS A 349 11.65 8.09 -6.59
CA LYS A 349 12.33 9.10 -5.76
C LYS A 349 13.71 9.49 -6.29
N ARG A 350 14.03 10.80 -6.30
CA ARG A 350 15.41 11.29 -6.48
C ARG A 350 16.13 11.35 -5.13
N ARG A 351 17.43 11.07 -5.16
CA ARG A 351 18.38 11.27 -4.05
C ARG A 351 18.70 12.78 -3.95
N TYR A 352 17.93 13.59 -3.19
CA TYR A 352 18.22 14.92 -2.55
C TYR A 352 16.90 15.67 -2.14
N PRO A 353 16.88 16.66 -1.21
CA PRO A 353 15.95 16.65 -0.06
C PRO A 353 14.48 17.09 -0.24
N ASN A 354 14.07 17.74 -1.33
CA ASN A 354 12.83 18.56 -1.26
C ASN A 354 11.72 18.25 -2.28
N TYR A 355 11.74 17.10 -2.96
CA TYR A 355 10.72 16.80 -3.97
C TYR A 355 10.30 15.32 -3.95
N TRP A 356 8.99 15.09 -3.88
CA TRP A 356 8.35 13.78 -4.02
C TRP A 356 7.82 13.65 -5.45
N VAL A 357 8.06 12.49 -6.07
CA VAL A 357 7.37 12.08 -7.30
C VAL A 357 6.53 10.87 -6.91
N GLY A 358 5.28 11.11 -6.52
CA GLY A 358 4.22 10.12 -6.76
C GLY A 358 3.89 10.08 -8.26
N SER A 359 2.96 9.23 -8.70
CA SER A 359 2.25 9.21 -10.01
C SER A 359 0.81 9.88 -10.09
N HIS A 360 0.52 10.79 -11.06
CA HIS A 360 -0.48 11.90 -11.38
C HIS A 360 -0.35 13.52 -11.48
N GLN A 361 0.54 14.10 -12.31
CA GLN A 361 0.57 15.22 -13.27
C GLN A 361 1.60 14.85 -14.34
#